data_AF-A0AAD3E580-F1
#
_entry.id   AF-A0AAD3E580-F1
#
_cell.length_a   1.000
_cell.length_b   1.000
_cell.length_c   1.000
_cell.angle_alpha   90.00
_cell.angle_beta   90.00
_cell.angle_gamma   90.00
#
_symmetry.space_group_name_H-M   'P 1'
#
loop_
_entity.id
_entity.type
_entity.pdbx_description
1 polymer ?
#
loop_
_entity_poly.entity_id
_entity_poly.type
_entity_poly.pdbx_seq_one_letter_code
_entity_poly.pdbx_strand_id
1 'polypeptide(L)'
;MLLLRSNLFIQHRSQTLSPAAVTQSRTSAVSRPTAGASEVGSAGRSLLAPSSSSRPRGSAPQAAAGPSSGEAVSEPTSGAMEVATLGGGCFWCIEACYNMLRGVRSAVSGYAAGHIKNPTYKQVCSGTTGHAEVVQITYDPSVLSYREILEIFFTIHDPTTKDRQGNDTGPQYRSIILTHGEQQRQVAQQVMQQVESEGWWGAPLVTEVQPLDLFYPAEDYHQNYFVQNPGQGYCRVVVGPKVAKFRAKFGSKMK
;
A
#
# COMPACT_ATOMS: atom_id res chain seq x y z
N MET A 1 20.68 32.99 37.06
CA MET A 1 20.71 33.02 35.58
C MET A 1 19.53 32.20 35.08
N LEU A 2 18.36 32.83 34.99
CA LEU A 2 17.12 32.27 34.45
C LEU A 2 17.08 32.59 32.95
N LEU A 3 16.93 31.58 32.10
CA LEU A 3 16.67 31.76 30.67
C LEU A 3 15.35 31.07 30.34
N LEU A 4 14.29 31.89 30.30
CA LEU A 4 12.99 31.54 29.74
C LEU A 4 13.13 31.34 28.23
N ARG A 5 12.68 30.19 27.71
CA ARG A 5 12.44 29.97 26.28
C ARG A 5 10.96 30.24 25.99
N SER A 6 10.72 31.28 25.20
CA SER A 6 9.40 31.67 24.71
C SER A 6 8.99 30.78 23.53
N ASN A 7 7.91 30.01 23.68
CA ASN A 7 7.21 29.34 22.60
C ASN A 7 6.20 30.33 21.98
N LEU A 8 6.42 30.74 20.73
CA LEU A 8 5.47 31.52 19.95
C LEU A 8 4.80 30.60 18.91
N PHE A 9 3.65 30.03 19.28
CA PHE A 9 2.77 29.29 18.39
C PHE A 9 1.77 30.29 17.78
N ILE A 10 1.86 30.53 16.47
CA ILE A 10 0.93 31.39 15.73
C ILE A 10 -0.31 30.57 15.37
N GLN A 11 -1.43 30.87 16.03
CA GLN A 11 -2.77 30.42 15.64
C GLN A 11 -3.32 31.34 14.54
N HIS A 12 -3.60 30.82 13.35
CA HIS A 12 -4.48 31.48 12.39
C HIS A 12 -5.89 30.87 12.47
N ARG A 13 -6.79 31.60 13.15
CA ARG A 13 -8.25 31.45 13.02
C ARG A 13 -8.70 32.20 11.76
N SER A 14 -9.29 31.49 10.81
CA SER A 14 -10.09 32.10 9.75
C SER A 14 -11.56 31.83 10.04
N GLN A 15 -12.30 32.91 10.28
CA GLN A 15 -13.75 32.95 10.35
C GLN A 15 -14.31 33.00 8.93
N THR A 16 -15.32 32.19 8.62
CA THR A 16 -16.23 32.43 7.49
C THR A 16 -17.66 32.14 7.91
N LEU A 17 -18.53 33.12 7.65
CA LEU A 17 -19.96 33.13 7.93
C LEU A 17 -20.76 32.32 6.89
N SER A 18 -21.93 31.89 7.36
CA SER A 18 -23.04 31.09 6.76
C SER A 18 -23.59 31.60 5.41
N PRO A 19 -24.42 30.83 4.66
CA PRO A 19 -25.86 30.77 5.00
C PRO A 19 -26.57 29.41 4.77
N ALA A 20 -27.75 29.34 5.39
CA ALA A 20 -28.76 28.29 5.34
C ALA A 20 -29.38 28.04 3.96
N ALA A 21 -29.83 26.80 3.72
CA ALA A 21 -30.99 26.45 2.88
C ALA A 21 -31.31 24.95 3.08
N VAL A 22 -32.49 24.61 3.60
CA VAL A 22 -33.73 24.25 2.87
C VAL A 22 -34.04 22.77 3.07
N THR A 23 -35.11 22.56 3.83
CA THR A 23 -35.89 21.35 4.02
C THR A 23 -36.45 20.83 2.71
N GLN A 24 -36.26 19.55 2.39
CA GLN A 24 -37.21 18.80 1.59
C GLN A 24 -37.39 17.38 2.15
N SER A 25 -38.64 17.11 2.49
CA SER A 25 -39.24 15.85 2.89
C SER A 25 -39.77 15.09 1.67
N ARG A 26 -40.15 13.82 1.90
CA ARG A 26 -40.84 12.84 1.01
C ARG A 26 -39.88 11.90 0.27
N THR A 27 -40.12 10.59 0.10
CA THR A 27 -41.23 9.68 0.41
C THR A 27 -40.75 8.24 0.12
N SER A 28 -41.24 7.29 0.92
CA SER A 28 -41.54 5.87 0.62
C SER A 28 -40.59 5.05 -0.27
N ALA A 29 -39.86 4.11 0.35
CA ALA A 29 -39.27 2.96 -0.33
C ALA A 29 -40.34 1.87 -0.56
N VAL A 30 -40.36 1.36 -1.79
CA VAL A 30 -41.16 0.24 -2.29
C VAL A 30 -40.50 -1.09 -1.87
N SER A 31 -41.30 -1.98 -1.29
CA SER A 31 -40.90 -3.34 -0.89
C SER A 31 -40.67 -4.26 -2.10
N ARG A 32 -39.56 -5.01 -2.11
CA ARG A 32 -39.29 -6.14 -3.04
C ARG A 32 -39.83 -7.47 -2.48
N PRO A 33 -40.16 -8.45 -3.34
CA PRO A 33 -40.74 -9.71 -2.94
C PRO A 33 -39.73 -10.75 -2.43
N THR A 34 -40.32 -11.72 -1.75
CA THR A 34 -39.80 -12.87 -0.99
C THR A 34 -38.93 -13.85 -1.79
N ALA A 35 -37.87 -14.34 -1.14
CA ALA A 35 -37.08 -15.50 -1.54
C ALA A 35 -37.85 -16.80 -1.30
N GLY A 36 -37.87 -17.69 -2.30
CA GLY A 36 -38.27 -19.09 -2.17
C GLY A 36 -37.04 -19.98 -2.30
N ALA A 37 -36.71 -20.69 -1.24
CA ALA A 37 -35.73 -21.77 -1.21
C ALA A 37 -36.39 -23.07 -1.69
N SER A 38 -35.63 -23.93 -2.35
CA SER A 38 -35.88 -25.38 -2.38
C SER A 38 -34.58 -26.13 -2.67
N GLU A 39 -34.25 -27.00 -1.74
CA GLU A 39 -33.20 -28.03 -1.74
C GLU A 39 -33.41 -29.06 -2.87
N VAL A 40 -32.37 -29.83 -3.22
CA VAL A 40 -32.34 -31.32 -3.03
C VAL A 40 -31.01 -31.96 -3.49
N GLY A 41 -30.52 -32.87 -2.64
CA GLY A 41 -29.92 -34.17 -3.00
C GLY A 41 -28.44 -34.18 -3.43
N SER A 42 -27.62 -35.20 -3.15
CA SER A 42 -27.66 -36.39 -2.30
C SER A 42 -26.27 -37.04 -2.41
N ALA A 43 -25.90 -37.81 -1.37
CA ALA A 43 -24.67 -38.54 -1.15
C ALA A 43 -24.19 -39.49 -2.27
N GLY A 44 -22.87 -39.74 -2.30
CA GLY A 44 -22.24 -40.85 -3.02
C GLY A 44 -20.83 -41.12 -2.49
N ARG A 45 -20.51 -42.39 -2.18
CA ARG A 45 -19.49 -42.91 -1.25
C ARG A 45 -18.53 -43.85 -2.01
N SER A 46 -17.22 -43.88 -1.68
CA SER A 46 -16.27 -45.04 -1.78
C SER A 46 -14.81 -44.55 -1.68
N LEU A 47 -14.00 -44.92 -0.68
CA LEU A 47 -13.31 -46.20 -0.37
C LEU A 47 -12.00 -46.48 -1.16
N LEU A 48 -10.98 -46.84 -0.36
CA LEU A 48 -9.77 -47.67 -0.63
C LEU A 48 -8.41 -46.99 -0.94
N ALA A 49 -7.48 -47.17 0.01
CA ALA A 49 -6.03 -47.36 -0.17
C ALA A 49 -5.71 -48.90 -0.11
N PRO A 50 -4.47 -49.46 -0.10
CA PRO A 50 -3.11 -48.88 -0.11
C PRO A 50 -2.02 -49.67 -0.93
N SER A 51 -0.73 -49.33 -0.70
CA SER A 51 0.54 -50.12 -0.87
C SER A 51 1.15 -50.19 -2.30
N SER A 52 2.48 -50.29 -2.55
CA SER A 52 3.59 -50.93 -1.82
C SER A 52 5.01 -50.54 -2.35
N SER A 53 5.99 -50.61 -1.44
CA SER A 53 7.44 -51.01 -1.53
C SER A 53 8.32 -50.82 -2.77
N SER A 54 9.56 -50.32 -2.59
CA SER A 54 10.79 -51.15 -2.40
C SER A 54 12.12 -50.37 -2.53
N ARG A 55 13.11 -50.74 -1.70
CA ARG A 55 14.56 -50.40 -1.72
C ARG A 55 15.35 -51.68 -2.13
N PRO A 56 16.59 -51.61 -2.67
CA PRO A 56 17.85 -51.69 -1.87
C PRO A 56 19.03 -50.83 -2.44
N ARG A 57 19.91 -50.23 -1.61
CA ARG A 57 21.25 -50.64 -1.08
C ARG A 57 22.39 -50.89 -2.09
N GLY A 58 23.49 -50.13 -1.91
CA GLY A 58 24.89 -50.41 -2.33
C GLY A 58 25.77 -49.16 -2.11
N SER A 59 26.41 -48.97 -0.95
CA SER A 59 27.82 -49.32 -0.60
C SER A 59 28.91 -48.42 -1.23
N ALA A 60 29.59 -47.67 -0.35
CA ALA A 60 30.77 -46.80 -0.59
C ALA A 60 32.08 -47.61 -0.83
N PRO A 61 33.21 -46.96 -1.20
CA PRO A 61 34.11 -46.40 -0.17
C PRO A 61 34.84 -45.08 -0.52
N GLN A 62 35.50 -44.53 0.51
CA GLN A 62 36.25 -43.26 0.61
C GLN A 62 37.69 -43.32 0.08
N ALA A 63 38.22 -42.15 -0.34
CA ALA A 63 39.62 -41.68 -0.15
C ALA A 63 39.64 -40.15 -0.43
N ALA A 64 39.89 -39.25 0.54
CA ALA A 64 41.17 -38.81 1.14
C ALA A 64 41.77 -37.53 0.49
N ALA A 65 41.55 -36.41 1.19
CA ALA A 65 42.38 -35.21 1.45
C ALA A 65 43.29 -34.54 0.38
N GLY A 66 43.15 -33.22 0.26
CA GLY A 66 44.19 -32.27 -0.16
C GLY A 66 43.64 -30.83 -0.28
N PRO A 67 44.24 -29.80 0.37
CA PRO A 67 43.65 -28.48 0.51
C PRO A 67 44.01 -27.56 -0.67
N SER A 68 43.08 -26.73 -1.11
CA SER A 68 43.41 -25.58 -1.95
C SER A 68 42.60 -24.38 -1.48
N SER A 69 43.32 -23.55 -0.73
CA SER A 69 43.10 -22.12 -0.57
C SER A 69 42.58 -21.49 -1.86
N GLY A 70 41.37 -20.98 -1.76
CA GLY A 70 40.75 -20.06 -2.69
C GLY A 70 39.66 -19.39 -1.89
N GLU A 71 40.03 -18.38 -1.10
CA GLU A 71 39.06 -17.42 -0.60
C GLU A 71 38.36 -16.85 -1.83
N ALA A 72 37.20 -17.43 -2.14
CA ALA A 72 36.22 -16.80 -2.98
C ALA A 72 35.85 -15.53 -2.23
N VAL A 73 36.45 -14.41 -2.66
CA VAL A 73 35.88 -13.10 -2.46
C VAL A 73 34.46 -13.19 -3.00
N SER A 74 33.53 -13.39 -2.08
CA SER A 74 32.11 -13.28 -2.36
C SER A 74 31.88 -11.83 -2.69
N GLU A 75 31.86 -11.54 -4.00
CA GLU A 75 31.18 -10.37 -4.55
C GLU A 75 29.87 -10.19 -3.79
N PRO A 76 29.50 -8.95 -3.38
CA PRO A 76 28.31 -8.73 -2.60
C PRO A 76 27.12 -9.25 -3.41
N THR A 77 26.52 -10.35 -2.94
CA THR A 77 25.30 -10.89 -3.51
C THR A 77 24.28 -9.77 -3.49
N SER A 78 23.97 -9.19 -4.66
CA SER A 78 22.89 -8.21 -4.75
C SER A 78 21.64 -8.90 -4.20
N GLY A 79 21.15 -8.42 -3.06
CA GLY A 79 20.02 -9.04 -2.37
C GLY A 79 18.83 -9.19 -3.32
N ALA A 80 18.02 -10.24 -3.12
CA ALA A 80 16.79 -10.37 -3.86
C ALA A 80 15.90 -9.13 -3.60
N MET A 81 15.38 -8.54 -4.67
CA MET A 81 14.47 -7.41 -4.57
C MET A 81 13.17 -7.84 -3.89
N GLU A 82 12.62 -6.96 -3.05
CA GLU A 82 11.35 -7.15 -2.36
C GLU A 82 10.25 -6.25 -2.92
N VAL A 83 9.00 -6.56 -2.58
CA VAL A 83 7.82 -5.83 -3.07
C VAL A 83 6.95 -5.34 -1.91
N ALA A 84 6.56 -4.07 -1.95
CA ALA A 84 5.55 -3.47 -1.06
C ALA A 84 4.33 -3.04 -1.89
N THR A 85 3.13 -3.03 -1.31
CA THR A 85 1.92 -2.52 -2.00
C THR A 85 1.10 -1.65 -1.08
N LEU A 86 0.94 -0.36 -1.44
CA LEU A 86 0.42 0.68 -0.56
C LEU A 86 -0.61 1.55 -1.29
N GLY A 87 -1.72 1.88 -0.63
CA GLY A 87 -2.73 2.85 -1.08
C GLY A 87 -2.92 3.95 -0.05
N GLY A 88 -3.04 5.20 -0.49
CA GLY A 88 -3.06 6.36 0.41
C GLY A 88 -3.68 7.60 -0.23
N GLY A 89 -4.67 7.41 -1.09
CA GLY A 89 -5.22 8.44 -1.97
C GLY A 89 -4.81 8.25 -3.42
N CYS A 90 -4.82 9.34 -4.20
CA CYS A 90 -4.43 9.30 -5.62
C CYS A 90 -3.03 8.68 -5.80
N PHE A 91 -2.97 7.58 -6.55
CA PHE A 91 -1.74 6.82 -6.74
C PHE A 91 -0.61 7.62 -7.44
N TRP A 92 -0.93 8.69 -8.18
CA TRP A 92 0.07 9.55 -8.85
C TRP A 92 0.92 10.31 -7.82
N CYS A 93 0.35 10.62 -6.66
CA CYS A 93 1.08 11.26 -5.56
C CYS A 93 2.09 10.29 -4.96
N ILE A 94 1.63 9.05 -4.71
CA ILE A 94 2.42 8.02 -4.04
C ILE A 94 3.53 7.51 -4.96
N GLU A 95 3.19 7.18 -6.20
CA GLU A 95 4.11 6.73 -7.26
C GLU A 95 5.25 7.74 -7.45
N ALA A 96 4.91 9.03 -7.60
CA ALA A 96 5.89 10.08 -7.80
C ALA A 96 6.89 10.21 -6.63
N CYS A 97 6.46 9.96 -5.38
CA CYS A 97 7.37 10.01 -4.23
C CYS A 97 8.33 8.80 -4.24
N TYR A 98 7.81 7.59 -4.46
CA TYR A 98 8.64 6.38 -4.41
C TYR A 98 9.61 6.24 -5.58
N ASN A 99 9.24 6.69 -6.79
CA ASN A 99 10.14 6.65 -7.95
C ASN A 99 11.44 7.45 -7.73
N MET A 100 11.45 8.40 -6.80
CA MET A 100 12.58 9.27 -6.49
C MET A 100 13.56 8.69 -5.44
N LEU A 101 13.24 7.58 -4.77
CA LEU A 101 14.03 7.06 -3.65
C LEU A 101 15.16 6.12 -4.07
N ARG A 102 16.35 6.26 -3.47
CA ARG A 102 17.41 5.24 -3.57
C ARG A 102 16.91 3.92 -3.01
N GLY A 103 17.33 2.82 -3.64
CA GLY A 103 16.85 1.49 -3.32
C GLY A 103 15.52 1.12 -3.99
N VAL A 104 14.69 2.08 -4.45
CA VAL A 104 13.49 1.75 -5.23
C VAL A 104 13.86 1.52 -6.70
N ARG A 105 13.58 0.32 -7.22
CA ARG A 105 13.75 0.00 -8.65
C ARG A 105 12.57 0.50 -9.49
N SER A 106 11.36 0.28 -9.01
CA SER A 106 10.13 0.66 -9.72
C SER A 106 8.98 0.89 -8.74
N ALA A 107 8.11 1.86 -9.05
CA ALA A 107 6.81 2.02 -8.42
C ALA A 107 5.74 2.02 -9.53
N VAL A 108 4.80 1.08 -9.46
CA VAL A 108 3.76 0.86 -10.48
C VAL A 108 2.40 1.17 -9.89
N SER A 109 1.68 2.10 -10.48
CA SER A 109 0.30 2.43 -10.12
C SER A 109 -0.65 1.30 -10.55
N GLY A 110 -1.64 0.99 -9.72
CA GLY A 110 -2.62 -0.05 -10.01
C GLY A 110 -3.81 -0.10 -9.05
N TYR A 111 -4.56 -1.18 -9.19
CA TYR A 111 -5.80 -1.43 -8.45
C TYR A 111 -5.69 -2.77 -7.72
N ALA A 112 -6.07 -2.77 -6.44
CA ALA A 112 -6.08 -3.99 -5.65
C ALA A 112 -7.15 -3.92 -4.55
N ALA A 113 -7.35 -5.04 -3.86
CA ALA A 113 -8.30 -5.16 -2.76
C ALA A 113 -9.77 -4.86 -3.13
N GLY A 114 -10.15 -5.11 -4.39
CA GLY A 114 -11.53 -5.11 -4.87
C GLY A 114 -12.00 -6.49 -5.29
N HIS A 115 -13.27 -6.58 -5.71
CA HIS A 115 -13.94 -7.86 -5.96
C HIS A 115 -14.14 -8.20 -7.44
N ILE A 116 -13.91 -7.25 -8.35
CA ILE A 116 -13.97 -7.53 -9.80
C ILE A 116 -12.58 -7.82 -10.37
N LYS A 117 -12.51 -8.64 -11.41
CA LYS A 117 -11.28 -8.94 -12.13
C LYS A 117 -11.01 -7.91 -13.22
N ASN A 118 -9.73 -7.60 -13.45
CA ASN A 118 -9.27 -6.67 -14.51
C ASN A 118 -10.07 -5.35 -14.55
N PRO A 119 -10.16 -4.60 -13.44
CA PRO A 119 -10.89 -3.35 -13.42
C PRO A 119 -10.23 -2.32 -14.35
N THR A 120 -11.05 -1.54 -15.05
CA THR A 120 -10.61 -0.31 -15.73
C THR A 120 -10.64 0.88 -14.77
N TYR A 121 -9.87 1.93 -15.04
CA TYR A 121 -9.91 3.16 -14.26
C TYR A 121 -11.34 3.69 -14.09
N LYS A 122 -12.12 3.72 -15.20
CA LYS A 122 -13.52 4.16 -15.19
C LYS A 122 -14.39 3.37 -14.22
N GLN A 123 -14.18 2.05 -14.13
CA GLN A 123 -14.90 1.23 -13.17
C GLN A 123 -14.44 1.51 -11.74
N VAL A 124 -13.15 1.73 -11.49
CA VAL A 124 -12.67 2.09 -10.14
C VAL A 124 -13.21 3.44 -9.71
N CYS A 125 -13.27 4.43 -10.60
CA CYS A 125 -13.84 5.76 -10.33
C CYS A 125 -15.32 5.73 -9.94
N SER A 126 -16.08 4.67 -10.25
CA SER A 126 -17.48 4.56 -9.78
C SER A 126 -17.57 4.32 -8.26
N GLY A 127 -16.47 3.91 -7.62
CA GLY A 127 -16.42 3.57 -6.20
C GLY A 127 -17.12 2.26 -5.83
N THR A 128 -17.64 1.50 -6.80
CA THR A 128 -18.45 0.31 -6.54
C THR A 128 -17.68 -1.00 -6.65
N THR A 129 -16.42 -0.98 -7.09
CA THR A 129 -15.63 -2.20 -7.37
C THR A 129 -14.87 -2.73 -6.15
N GLY A 130 -14.84 -1.95 -5.07
CA GLY A 130 -14.04 -2.21 -3.86
C GLY A 130 -12.54 -1.95 -4.03
N HIS A 131 -12.03 -1.77 -5.25
CA HIS A 131 -10.61 -1.56 -5.48
C HIS A 131 -10.13 -0.25 -4.86
N ALA A 132 -8.96 -0.30 -4.23
CA ALA A 132 -8.16 0.87 -3.89
C ALA A 132 -7.21 1.21 -5.04
N GLU A 133 -6.96 2.50 -5.24
CA GLU A 133 -5.75 2.95 -5.94
C GLU A 133 -4.54 2.65 -5.04
N VAL A 134 -3.62 1.85 -5.58
CA VAL A 134 -2.41 1.43 -4.87
C VAL A 134 -1.18 1.59 -5.76
N VAL A 135 -0.01 1.55 -5.14
CA VAL A 135 1.29 1.52 -5.80
C VAL A 135 2.04 0.29 -5.35
N GLN A 136 2.48 -0.54 -6.31
CA GLN A 136 3.36 -1.67 -6.08
C GLN A 136 4.82 -1.23 -6.27
N ILE A 137 5.59 -1.25 -5.18
CA ILE A 137 6.95 -0.73 -5.11
C ILE A 137 7.89 -1.93 -5.06
N THR A 138 8.80 -2.03 -6.02
CA THR A 138 9.91 -2.98 -5.97
C THR A 138 11.17 -2.30 -5.49
N TYR A 139 11.78 -2.80 -4.41
CA TYR A 139 12.90 -2.16 -3.73
C TYR A 139 13.99 -3.14 -3.32
N ASP A 140 15.20 -2.62 -3.14
CA ASP A 140 16.35 -3.32 -2.61
C ASP A 140 16.37 -3.18 -1.07
N PRO A 141 16.10 -4.27 -0.31
CA PRO A 141 16.05 -4.21 1.14
C PRO A 141 17.39 -3.90 1.80
N SER A 142 18.52 -4.01 1.07
CA SER A 142 19.84 -3.62 1.57
C SER A 142 20.08 -2.10 1.57
N VAL A 143 19.28 -1.36 0.79
CA VAL A 143 19.38 0.10 0.65
C VAL A 143 18.21 0.82 1.33
N LEU A 144 17.01 0.24 1.24
CA LEU A 144 15.79 0.82 1.81
C LEU A 144 14.95 -0.30 2.44
N SER A 145 14.77 -0.24 3.75
CA SER A 145 13.98 -1.27 4.46
C SER A 145 12.47 -1.06 4.27
N TYR A 146 11.71 -2.15 4.45
CA TYR A 146 10.23 -2.08 4.45
C TYR A 146 9.69 -1.13 5.52
N ARG A 147 10.35 -1.06 6.68
CA ARG A 147 10.00 -0.11 7.75
C ARG A 147 10.13 1.34 7.28
N GLU A 148 11.23 1.70 6.64
CA GLU A 148 11.44 3.05 6.10
C GLU A 148 10.43 3.39 5.00
N ILE A 149 10.06 2.41 4.16
CA ILE A 149 8.96 2.56 3.19
C ILE A 149 7.67 2.95 3.92
N LEU A 150 7.32 2.26 5.01
CA LEU A 150 6.10 2.59 5.75
C LEU A 150 6.18 3.93 6.51
N GLU A 151 7.34 4.30 7.06
CA GLU A 151 7.53 5.62 7.68
C GLU A 151 7.38 6.77 6.67
N ILE A 152 7.88 6.56 5.43
CA ILE A 152 7.64 7.47 4.31
C ILE A 152 6.14 7.51 3.98
N PHE A 153 5.49 6.35 3.85
CA PHE A 153 4.06 6.25 3.59
C PHE A 153 3.23 7.07 4.58
N PHE A 154 3.44 6.91 5.88
CA PHE A 154 2.73 7.67 6.93
C PHE A 154 3.11 9.15 7.01
N THR A 155 4.08 9.60 6.22
CA THR A 155 4.44 11.03 6.08
C THR A 155 3.78 11.69 4.87
N ILE A 156 3.54 10.95 3.78
CA ILE A 156 3.17 11.54 2.48
C ILE A 156 1.66 11.59 2.19
N HIS A 157 0.83 11.04 3.08
CA HIS A 157 -0.63 11.10 3.00
C HIS A 157 -1.22 11.20 4.42
N ASP A 158 -2.45 11.71 4.55
CA ASP A 158 -3.21 11.68 5.81
C ASP A 158 -3.83 10.29 6.02
N PRO A 159 -3.38 9.51 7.02
CA PRO A 159 -3.86 8.15 7.30
C PRO A 159 -5.06 8.13 8.27
N THR A 160 -5.61 9.29 8.65
CA THR A 160 -6.70 9.43 9.64
C THR A 160 -8.06 9.66 8.99
N THR A 161 -8.09 9.91 7.68
CA THR A 161 -9.31 10.16 6.92
C THR A 161 -9.80 8.91 6.20
N LYS A 162 -10.94 8.36 6.66
CA LYS A 162 -11.55 7.19 6.03
C LYS A 162 -12.02 7.51 4.62
N ASP A 163 -11.70 6.63 3.67
CA ASP A 163 -12.15 6.69 2.26
C ASP A 163 -11.94 8.06 1.60
N ARG A 164 -10.85 8.76 1.96
CA ARG A 164 -10.56 10.12 1.48
C ARG A 164 -9.08 10.47 1.63
N GLN A 165 -8.58 11.28 0.69
CA GLN A 165 -7.30 11.96 0.82
C GLN A 165 -7.40 13.40 0.32
N GLY A 166 -7.38 14.37 1.23
CA GLY A 166 -7.64 15.78 0.87
C GLY A 166 -9.03 15.94 0.24
N ASN A 167 -9.06 16.38 -1.03
CA ASN A 167 -10.29 16.55 -1.80
C ASN A 167 -10.70 15.30 -2.58
N ASP A 168 -9.84 14.28 -2.68
CA ASP A 168 -10.14 13.03 -3.37
C ASP A 168 -10.94 12.14 -2.42
N THR A 169 -12.25 12.00 -2.69
CA THR A 169 -13.19 11.28 -1.81
C THR A 169 -13.74 10.05 -2.50
N GLY A 170 -13.72 8.92 -1.80
CA GLY A 170 -14.20 7.64 -2.27
C GLY A 170 -13.37 6.47 -1.74
N PRO A 171 -13.95 5.25 -1.68
CA PRO A 171 -13.28 4.07 -1.14
C PRO A 171 -12.02 3.69 -1.91
N GLN A 172 -11.87 4.14 -3.16
CA GLN A 172 -10.66 3.94 -3.95
C GLN A 172 -9.46 4.73 -3.41
N TYR A 173 -9.69 5.77 -2.60
CA TYR A 173 -8.66 6.63 -2.03
C TYR A 173 -8.32 6.32 -0.57
N ARG A 174 -8.85 5.22 -0.03
CA ARG A 174 -8.61 4.81 1.36
C ARG A 174 -7.13 4.51 1.61
N SER A 175 -6.71 4.70 2.86
CA SER A 175 -5.38 4.30 3.33
C SER A 175 -5.35 2.78 3.55
N ILE A 176 -4.42 2.08 2.91
CA ILE A 176 -4.33 0.61 2.95
C ILE A 176 -2.89 0.13 2.73
N ILE A 177 -2.48 -0.89 3.48
CA ILE A 177 -1.23 -1.63 3.34
C ILE A 177 -1.59 -3.07 2.94
N LEU A 178 -1.14 -3.50 1.76
CA LEU A 178 -1.33 -4.85 1.23
C LEU A 178 -0.05 -5.66 1.39
N THR A 179 -0.06 -6.60 2.32
CA THR A 179 1.15 -7.30 2.78
C THR A 179 1.47 -8.52 1.91
N HIS A 180 2.74 -8.71 1.58
CA HIS A 180 3.28 -9.85 0.81
C HIS A 180 3.72 -11.03 1.69
N GLY A 181 3.33 -11.03 2.97
CA GLY A 181 3.66 -12.09 3.92
C GLY A 181 3.53 -11.62 5.37
N GLU A 182 3.68 -12.57 6.30
CA GLU A 182 3.49 -12.31 7.73
C GLU A 182 4.53 -11.32 8.29
N GLN A 183 5.77 -11.36 7.80
CA GLN A 183 6.81 -10.41 8.22
C GLN A 183 6.42 -8.96 7.89
N GLN A 184 5.87 -8.69 6.70
CA GLN A 184 5.39 -7.35 6.35
C GLN A 184 4.18 -6.93 7.20
N ARG A 185 3.29 -7.86 7.53
CA ARG A 185 2.16 -7.60 8.43
C ARG A 185 2.64 -7.15 9.82
N GLN A 186 3.60 -7.87 10.39
CA GLN A 186 4.17 -7.53 11.70
C GLN A 186 4.86 -6.18 11.70
N VAL A 187 5.70 -5.90 10.69
CA VAL A 187 6.35 -4.60 10.57
C VAL A 187 5.33 -3.47 10.38
N ALA A 188 4.28 -3.69 9.58
CA ALA A 188 3.22 -2.70 9.40
C ALA A 188 2.50 -2.36 10.71
N GLN A 189 2.14 -3.37 11.49
CA GLN A 189 1.52 -3.17 12.81
C GLN A 189 2.44 -2.43 13.78
N GLN A 190 3.74 -2.75 13.80
CA GLN A 190 4.71 -2.05 14.64
C GLN A 190 4.89 -0.59 14.23
N VAL A 191 4.97 -0.29 12.93
CA VAL A 191 5.08 1.10 12.44
C VAL A 191 3.82 1.88 12.78
N MET A 192 2.63 1.30 12.58
CA MET A 192 1.36 1.94 12.95
C MET A 192 1.31 2.27 14.44
N GLN A 193 1.65 1.32 15.31
CA GLN A 193 1.72 1.55 16.76
C GLN A 193 2.69 2.67 17.11
N GLN A 194 3.85 2.72 16.46
CA GLN A 194 4.82 3.78 16.66
C GLN A 194 4.25 5.15 16.25
N VAL A 195 3.69 5.25 15.04
CA VAL A 195 3.08 6.49 14.50
C VAL A 195 1.97 7.02 15.42
N GLU A 196 1.14 6.13 15.97
CA GLU A 196 0.11 6.49 16.94
C GLU A 196 0.69 6.93 18.28
N SER A 197 1.66 6.18 18.83
CA SER A 197 2.28 6.48 20.12
C SER A 197 3.06 7.80 20.11
N GLU A 198 3.67 8.15 18.99
CA GLU A 198 4.39 9.40 18.78
C GLU A 198 3.44 10.55 18.39
N GLY A 199 2.15 10.27 18.16
CA GLY A 199 1.12 11.28 17.93
C GLY A 199 1.29 12.06 16.62
N TRP A 200 1.83 11.46 15.56
CA TRP A 200 2.17 12.16 14.31
C TRP A 200 1.00 12.93 13.68
N TRP A 201 -0.23 12.42 13.83
CA TRP A 201 -1.44 12.96 13.19
C TRP A 201 -2.49 13.50 14.16
N GLY A 202 -2.31 13.31 15.48
CA GLY A 202 -3.27 13.76 16.50
C GLY A 202 -4.66 13.10 16.46
N ALA A 203 -4.87 12.11 15.58
CA ALA A 203 -6.07 11.30 15.48
C ALA A 203 -5.70 9.83 15.19
N PRO A 204 -6.56 8.85 15.54
CA PRO A 204 -6.29 7.43 15.30
C PRO A 204 -6.11 7.12 13.80
N LEU A 205 -5.26 6.14 13.50
CA LEU A 205 -5.08 5.68 12.12
C LEU A 205 -6.32 4.88 11.67
N VAL A 206 -6.74 5.11 10.43
CA VAL A 206 -7.79 4.30 9.77
C VAL A 206 -7.23 3.40 8.68
N THR A 207 -5.90 3.33 8.56
CA THR A 207 -5.19 2.51 7.57
C THR A 207 -5.54 1.03 7.72
N GLU A 208 -6.03 0.43 6.64
CA GLU A 208 -6.28 -1.02 6.57
C GLU A 208 -4.96 -1.79 6.43
N VAL A 209 -4.84 -2.95 7.08
CA VAL A 209 -3.71 -3.89 6.88
C VAL A 209 -4.29 -5.26 6.57
N GLN A 210 -4.05 -5.74 5.34
CA GLN A 210 -4.55 -7.04 4.89
C GLN A 210 -3.59 -7.70 3.90
N PRO A 211 -3.62 -9.03 3.73
CA PRO A 211 -2.81 -9.69 2.71
C PRO A 211 -3.18 -9.22 1.31
N LEU A 212 -2.17 -9.12 0.44
CA LEU A 212 -2.40 -8.93 -0.99
C LEU A 212 -2.96 -10.24 -1.57
N ASP A 213 -4.10 -10.15 -2.26
CA ASP A 213 -4.64 -11.23 -3.08
C ASP A 213 -4.18 -11.07 -4.53
N LEU A 214 -4.75 -10.08 -5.23
CA LEU A 214 -4.41 -9.75 -6.61
C LEU A 214 -4.11 -8.25 -6.77
N PHE A 215 -3.15 -7.97 -7.65
CA PHE A 215 -2.80 -6.62 -8.11
C PHE A 215 -3.03 -6.52 -9.61
N TYR A 216 -3.73 -5.49 -10.05
CA TYR A 216 -3.96 -5.15 -11.44
C TYR A 216 -3.21 -3.86 -11.76
N PRO A 217 -2.15 -3.89 -12.59
CA PRO A 217 -1.53 -2.66 -13.07
C PRO A 217 -2.58 -1.74 -13.72
N ALA A 218 -2.52 -0.46 -13.41
CA ALA A 218 -3.34 0.54 -14.08
C ALA A 218 -2.85 0.74 -15.51
N GLU A 219 -3.71 1.32 -16.35
CA GLU A 219 -3.40 1.61 -17.75
C GLU A 219 -2.11 2.44 -17.89
N ASP A 220 -1.37 2.24 -18.99
CA ASP A 220 -0.04 2.85 -19.18
C ASP A 220 -0.02 4.37 -19.04
N TYR A 221 -1.11 5.04 -19.41
CA TYR A 221 -1.23 6.49 -19.28
C TYR A 221 -1.28 6.97 -17.82
N HIS A 222 -1.52 6.09 -16.84
CA HIS A 222 -1.43 6.41 -15.41
C HIS A 222 -0.01 6.29 -14.86
N GLN A 223 0.89 5.59 -15.54
CA GLN A 223 2.25 5.33 -15.05
C GLN A 223 3.13 6.56 -15.29
N ASN A 224 3.92 6.95 -14.29
CA ASN A 224 4.74 8.16 -14.30
C ASN A 224 3.95 9.44 -14.62
N TYR A 225 2.66 9.48 -14.28
CA TYR A 225 1.74 10.55 -14.71
C TYR A 225 2.25 11.95 -14.37
N PHE A 226 2.78 12.13 -13.15
CA PHE A 226 3.29 13.43 -12.70
C PHE A 226 4.51 13.91 -13.52
N VAL A 227 5.40 13.00 -13.89
CA VAL A 227 6.60 13.31 -14.68
C VAL A 227 6.22 13.66 -16.11
N GLN A 228 5.23 12.95 -16.67
CA GLN A 228 4.77 13.17 -18.03
C GLN A 228 3.85 14.40 -18.17
N ASN A 229 3.15 14.78 -17.09
CA ASN A 229 2.13 15.83 -17.10
C ASN A 229 2.36 16.91 -16.02
N PRO A 230 3.56 17.49 -15.85
CA PRO A 230 3.83 18.43 -14.76
C PRO A 230 2.99 19.72 -14.84
N GLY A 231 2.53 20.08 -16.03
CA GLY A 231 1.69 21.26 -16.29
C GLY A 231 0.19 21.05 -16.02
N GLN A 232 -0.27 19.82 -15.82
CA GLN A 232 -1.68 19.53 -15.55
C GLN A 232 -2.12 20.20 -14.24
N GLY A 233 -3.33 20.75 -14.21
CA GLY A 233 -3.87 21.47 -13.06
C GLY A 233 -3.83 20.64 -11.77
N TYR A 234 -4.24 19.37 -11.84
CA TYR A 234 -4.16 18.46 -10.70
C TYR A 234 -2.71 18.22 -10.25
N CYS A 235 -1.78 18.01 -11.19
CA CYS A 235 -0.37 17.86 -10.88
C CYS A 235 0.23 19.12 -10.24
N ARG A 236 -0.14 20.30 -10.69
CA ARG A 236 0.37 21.57 -10.15
C ARG A 236 -0.16 21.89 -8.76
N VAL A 237 -1.43 21.58 -8.50
CA VAL A 237 -2.12 22.04 -7.28
C VAL A 237 -2.12 20.96 -6.19
N VAL A 238 -2.10 19.67 -6.55
CA VAL A 238 -2.18 18.55 -5.60
C VAL A 238 -0.87 17.79 -5.52
N VAL A 239 -0.37 17.27 -6.65
CA VAL A 239 0.80 16.37 -6.65
C VAL A 239 2.09 17.13 -6.35
N GLY A 240 2.31 18.26 -7.02
CA GLY A 240 3.53 19.07 -6.93
C GLY A 240 3.85 19.53 -5.51
N PRO A 241 2.90 20.12 -4.76
CA PRO A 241 3.13 20.50 -3.37
C PRO A 241 3.45 19.30 -2.47
N LYS A 242 2.82 18.13 -2.69
CA LYS A 242 3.13 16.90 -1.95
C LYS A 242 4.55 16.41 -2.24
N VAL A 243 4.93 16.36 -3.52
CA VAL A 243 6.29 15.97 -3.96
C VAL A 243 7.33 16.96 -3.44
N ALA A 244 7.06 18.26 -3.43
CA ALA A 244 7.97 19.27 -2.89
C ALA A 244 8.22 19.08 -1.38
N LYS A 245 7.16 18.84 -0.60
CA LYS A 245 7.28 18.51 0.84
C LYS A 245 8.06 17.22 1.06
N PHE A 246 7.79 16.20 0.24
CA PHE A 246 8.54 14.94 0.26
C PHE A 246 10.04 15.17 0.01
N ARG A 247 10.42 15.92 -1.04
CA ARG A 247 11.81 16.25 -1.35
C ARG A 247 12.51 16.98 -0.21
N ALA A 248 11.82 17.94 0.41
CA ALA A 248 12.36 18.70 1.53
C ALA A 248 12.66 17.81 2.76
N LYS A 249 11.80 16.81 3.03
CA LYS A 249 11.95 15.91 4.19
C LYS A 249 12.87 14.71 3.93
N PHE A 250 12.89 14.18 2.71
CA PHE A 250 13.58 12.93 2.37
C PHE A 250 14.70 13.09 1.34
N GLY A 251 15.18 14.30 1.09
CA GLY A 251 16.21 14.58 0.08
C GLY A 251 17.47 13.73 0.24
N SER A 252 17.88 13.41 1.47
CA SER A 252 19.03 12.54 1.73
C SER A 252 18.83 11.08 1.30
N LYS A 253 17.59 10.63 1.09
CA LYS A 253 17.22 9.27 0.64
C LYS A 253 16.93 9.20 -0.87
N MET A 254 17.01 10.30 -1.59
CA MET A 254 16.69 10.35 -3.02
C MET A 254 17.87 9.95 -3.92
N LYS A 255 17.54 9.42 -5.12
CA LYS A 255 18.49 9.07 -6.19
C LYS A 255 19.19 10.30 -6.75
#